data_AF-A0A960J6J4-F1
#
_entry.id   AF-A0A960J6J4-F1
#
_cell.length_a   1.000
_cell.length_b   1.000
_cell.length_c   1.000
_cell.angle_alpha   90.00
_cell.angle_beta   90.00
_cell.angle_gamma   90.00
#
_symmetry.space_group_name_H-M   'P 1'
#
loop_
_entity.id
_entity.type
_entity.pdbx_description
1 polymer ?
#
loop_
_entity_poly.entity_id
_entity_poly.type
_entity_poly.pdbx_seq_one_letter_code
_entity_poly.pdbx_strand_id
1 'polypeptide(L)'
;KAIYRIYRDTRFSNDKTPYKTHVAASFNHKSLVKHAAAGYYFHLSPKELLVGGGVYMPGTPELLAIRRQISADPAAYAKIVSAKPFKRYFGEVTGERLARPPKGFLADDPAIETLKQKQFLAGETLDPELALSPKLLPELSKRFQALAPFLDYLNQPFLG
;
A
#
# COMPACT_ATOMS: atom_id res chain seq x y z
N LYS A 1 -7.86 4.04 16.27
CA LYS A 1 -7.48 5.40 15.80
C LYS A 1 -6.66 5.29 14.51
N ALA A 2 -7.14 5.91 13.42
CA ALA A 2 -6.58 5.84 12.06
C ALA A 2 -5.80 7.10 11.62
N ILE A 3 -6.10 8.25 12.20
CA ILE A 3 -5.49 9.55 11.84
C ILE A 3 -4.08 9.68 12.42
N TYR A 4 -3.13 10.14 11.62
CA TYR A 4 -1.76 10.42 12.04
C TYR A 4 -1.67 11.67 12.92
N ARG A 5 -0.62 11.76 13.73
CA ARG A 5 -0.29 12.98 14.48
C ARG A 5 0.20 14.07 13.49
N ILE A 6 -0.07 15.32 13.84
CA ILE A 6 0.35 16.51 13.08
C ILE A 6 1.86 16.77 13.16
N TYR A 7 2.55 16.24 14.17
CA TYR A 7 3.98 16.44 14.36
C TYR A 7 4.81 15.67 13.33
N ARG A 8 5.88 16.29 12.85
CA ARG A 8 6.92 15.66 12.03
C ARG A 8 7.96 15.00 12.93
N ASP A 9 8.46 13.84 12.52
CA ASP A 9 9.70 13.30 13.09
C ASP A 9 10.87 13.96 12.36
N THR A 10 11.56 14.86 13.06
CA THR A 10 12.63 15.69 12.48
C THR A 10 14.03 15.22 12.88
N ARG A 11 14.15 14.08 13.59
CA ARG A 11 15.45 13.60 14.13
C ARG A 11 16.52 13.44 13.06
N PHE A 12 16.13 12.94 11.89
CA PHE A 12 17.03 12.67 10.76
C PHE A 12 16.77 13.55 9.53
N SER A 13 15.90 14.56 9.65
CA SER A 13 15.57 15.48 8.55
C SER A 13 16.40 16.76 8.65
N ASN A 14 16.88 17.28 7.52
CA ASN A 14 17.48 18.62 7.45
C ASN A 14 16.43 19.73 7.66
N ASP A 15 15.19 19.50 7.21
CA ASP A 15 14.06 20.36 7.51
C ASP A 15 13.51 20.05 8.92
N LYS A 16 13.57 21.06 9.80
CA LYS A 16 13.17 20.98 11.22
C LYS A 16 11.78 21.56 11.50
N THR A 17 10.98 21.84 10.46
CA THR A 17 9.60 22.30 10.67
C THR A 17 8.82 21.33 11.57
N PRO A 18 8.10 21.83 12.59
CA PRO A 18 7.52 20.97 13.63
C PRO A 18 6.28 20.21 13.17
N TYR A 19 5.57 20.73 12.16
CA TYR A 19 4.26 20.24 11.75
C TYR A 19 4.22 19.80 10.30
N LYS A 20 3.43 18.77 10.04
CA LYS A 20 3.09 18.33 8.68
C LYS A 20 2.20 19.39 8.03
N THR A 21 2.42 19.62 6.75
CA THR A 21 1.57 20.45 5.88
C THR A 21 0.38 19.67 5.32
N HIS A 22 0.12 18.49 5.88
CA HIS A 22 -0.90 17.57 5.42
C HIS A 22 -1.56 16.81 6.56
N VAL A 23 -2.78 16.34 6.30
CA VAL A 23 -3.48 15.38 7.14
C VAL A 23 -3.43 14.02 6.45
N ALA A 24 -3.19 12.97 7.23
CA ALA A 24 -3.20 11.61 6.72
C ALA A 24 -3.92 10.66 7.67
N ALA A 25 -4.46 9.58 7.11
CA ALA A 25 -5.05 8.48 7.85
C ALA A 25 -4.60 7.15 7.24
N SER A 26 -4.36 6.17 8.11
CA SER A 26 -4.16 4.77 7.74
C SER A 26 -5.23 3.91 8.39
N PHE A 27 -5.98 3.19 7.57
CA PHE A 27 -7.02 2.26 8.00
C PHE A 27 -6.46 0.85 7.93
N ASN A 28 -6.09 0.32 9.10
CA ASN A 28 -5.48 -1.00 9.24
C ASN A 28 -6.57 -2.05 9.48
N HIS A 29 -6.30 -3.30 9.09
CA HIS A 29 -7.17 -4.41 9.44
C HIS A 29 -7.32 -4.54 10.96
N LYS A 30 -8.54 -4.75 11.47
CA LYS A 30 -8.84 -4.66 12.91
C LYS A 30 -8.11 -5.71 13.75
N SER A 31 -7.92 -6.91 13.20
CA SER A 31 -7.27 -8.03 13.88
C SER A 31 -5.75 -8.09 13.69
N LEU A 32 -5.17 -7.23 12.83
CA LEU A 32 -3.75 -7.30 12.48
C LEU A 32 -2.94 -6.19 13.15
N VAL A 33 -1.67 -6.49 13.39
CA VAL A 33 -0.72 -5.54 13.96
C VAL A 33 -0.50 -4.39 12.97
N LYS A 34 -0.60 -3.15 13.47
CA LYS A 34 -0.33 -1.95 12.67
C LYS A 34 1.10 -2.00 12.12
N HIS A 35 1.29 -1.53 10.89
CA HIS A 35 2.58 -1.52 10.19
C HIS A 35 3.17 -2.89 9.82
N ALA A 36 2.56 -3.99 10.25
CA ALA A 36 2.92 -5.34 9.82
C ALA A 36 2.08 -5.81 8.62
N ALA A 37 0.84 -5.30 8.52
CA ALA A 37 -0.16 -5.73 7.56
C ALA A 37 -0.54 -4.62 6.56
N ALA A 38 -1.20 -5.03 5.48
CA ALA A 38 -1.71 -4.12 4.46
C ALA A 38 -2.87 -3.29 5.02
N GLY A 39 -2.89 -2.01 4.67
CA GLY A 39 -3.95 -1.08 5.06
C GLY A 39 -4.25 -0.05 4.00
N TYR A 40 -5.41 0.57 4.10
CA TYR A 40 -5.77 1.71 3.28
C TYR A 40 -5.04 2.95 3.78
N TYR A 41 -4.79 3.88 2.87
CA TYR A 41 -4.13 5.15 3.12
C TYR A 41 -4.87 6.29 2.43
N PHE A 42 -4.99 7.40 3.16
CA PHE A 42 -5.51 8.67 2.68
C PHE A 42 -4.60 9.79 3.16
N HIS A 43 -4.36 10.75 2.28
CA HIS A 43 -3.57 11.94 2.54
C HIS A 43 -4.20 13.11 1.80
N LEU A 44 -4.39 14.23 2.51
CA LEU A 44 -4.80 15.50 1.94
C LEU A 44 -3.84 16.62 2.34
N SER A 45 -3.40 17.37 1.34
CA SER A 45 -2.71 18.65 1.47
C SER A 45 -3.28 19.65 0.46
N PRO A 46 -2.93 20.95 0.54
CA PRO A 46 -3.30 21.91 -0.51
C PRO A 46 -2.76 21.58 -1.91
N LYS A 47 -1.74 20.71 -2.01
CA LYS A 47 -1.07 20.37 -3.27
C LYS A 47 -1.52 19.04 -3.86
N GLU A 48 -2.00 18.13 -3.02
CA GLU A 48 -2.32 16.77 -3.44
C GLU A 48 -3.33 16.11 -2.52
N LEU A 49 -4.15 15.25 -3.11
CA LEU A 49 -4.97 14.27 -2.41
C LEU A 49 -4.51 12.89 -2.86
N LEU A 50 -3.88 12.13 -1.96
CA LEU A 50 -3.45 10.77 -2.25
C LEU A 50 -4.39 9.76 -1.60
N VAL A 51 -4.79 8.77 -2.38
CA VAL A 51 -5.63 7.65 -1.96
C VAL A 51 -5.01 6.35 -2.43
N GLY A 52 -4.96 5.35 -1.55
CA GLY A 52 -4.33 4.09 -1.89
C GLY A 52 -4.22 3.16 -0.70
N GLY A 53 -3.17 2.36 -0.69
CA GLY A 53 -2.89 1.42 0.38
C GLY A 53 -1.89 0.35 -0.03
N GLY A 54 -1.73 -0.62 0.85
CA GLY A 54 -0.79 -1.72 0.69
C GLY A 54 0.06 -1.89 1.94
N VAL A 55 1.24 -2.48 1.76
CA VAL A 55 2.18 -2.77 2.84
C VAL A 55 3.43 -1.91 2.64
N TYR A 56 3.61 -0.92 3.53
CA TYR A 56 4.76 -0.01 3.53
C TYR A 56 5.77 -0.43 4.59
N MET A 57 7.00 -0.74 4.16
CA MET A 57 8.11 -1.18 5.01
C MET A 57 7.73 -2.34 5.97
N PRO A 58 7.26 -3.49 5.46
CA PRO A 58 6.99 -4.65 6.30
C PRO A 58 8.27 -5.14 7.01
N GLY A 59 8.09 -5.78 8.16
CA GLY A 59 9.16 -6.55 8.78
C GLY A 59 9.58 -7.74 7.91
N THR A 60 10.75 -8.30 8.22
CA THR A 60 11.29 -9.47 7.52
C THR A 60 10.33 -10.67 7.50
N PRO A 61 9.70 -11.09 8.62
CA PRO A 61 8.81 -12.25 8.59
C PRO A 61 7.53 -11.99 7.78
N GLU A 62 6.97 -10.78 7.84
CA GLU A 62 5.78 -10.41 7.09
C GLU A 62 6.05 -10.38 5.58
N LEU A 63 7.17 -9.76 5.19
CA LEU A 63 7.59 -9.71 3.79
C LEU A 63 7.86 -11.10 3.23
N LEU A 64 8.45 -11.99 4.04
CA LEU A 64 8.68 -13.38 3.65
C LEU A 64 7.36 -14.15 3.46
N ALA A 65 6.38 -13.94 4.34
CA ALA A 65 5.07 -14.59 4.26
C ALA A 65 4.31 -14.19 2.98
N ILE A 66 4.28 -12.89 2.66
CA ILE A 66 3.67 -12.36 1.43
C ILE A 66 4.35 -12.96 0.19
N ARG A 67 5.70 -12.99 0.17
CA ARG A 67 6.46 -13.57 -0.95
C ARG A 67 6.17 -15.06 -1.14
N ARG A 68 6.08 -15.83 -0.05
CA ARG A 68 5.75 -17.27 -0.12
C ARG A 68 4.37 -17.50 -0.71
N GLN A 69 3.38 -16.71 -0.30
CA GLN A 69 2.03 -16.78 -0.87
C GLN A 69 2.03 -16.46 -2.37
N ILE A 70 2.72 -15.39 -2.79
CA ILE A 70 2.86 -15.02 -4.21
C ILE A 70 3.57 -16.11 -5.02
N SER A 71 4.64 -16.69 -4.49
CA SER A 71 5.39 -17.78 -5.14
C SER A 71 4.55 -19.06 -5.26
N ALA A 72 3.69 -19.34 -4.25
CA ALA A 72 2.82 -20.52 -4.25
C ALA A 72 1.68 -20.42 -5.28
N ASP A 73 1.13 -19.22 -5.51
CA ASP A 73 0.13 -18.98 -6.56
C ASP A 73 0.36 -17.61 -7.24
N PRO A 74 1.29 -17.55 -8.21
CA PRO A 74 1.58 -16.32 -8.96
C PRO A 74 0.36 -15.80 -9.73
N ALA A 75 -0.50 -16.71 -10.18
CA ALA A 75 -1.66 -16.40 -10.99
C ALA A 75 -2.74 -15.68 -10.18
N ALA A 76 -2.96 -16.06 -8.92
CA ALA A 76 -3.88 -15.35 -8.03
C ALA A 76 -3.48 -13.89 -7.82
N TYR A 77 -2.20 -13.63 -7.54
CA TYR A 77 -1.69 -12.26 -7.43
C TYR A 77 -1.85 -11.49 -8.74
N ALA A 78 -1.41 -12.09 -9.85
CA ALA A 78 -1.49 -11.48 -11.18
C ALA A 78 -2.93 -11.12 -11.56
N LYS A 79 -3.90 -11.99 -11.29
CA LYS A 79 -5.33 -11.76 -11.53
C LYS A 79 -5.86 -10.54 -10.78
N ILE A 80 -5.42 -10.32 -9.55
CA ILE A 80 -5.86 -9.17 -8.74
C ILE A 80 -5.29 -7.87 -9.30
N VAL A 81 -3.97 -7.81 -9.55
CA VAL A 81 -3.31 -6.57 -10.01
C VAL A 81 -3.58 -6.25 -11.48
N SER A 82 -4.05 -7.23 -12.27
CA SER A 82 -4.51 -7.05 -13.65
C SER A 82 -6.01 -6.75 -13.76
N ALA A 83 -6.77 -6.83 -12.66
CA ALA A 83 -8.20 -6.58 -12.68
C ALA A 83 -8.51 -5.16 -13.17
N LYS A 84 -9.51 -5.02 -14.05
CA LYS A 84 -9.89 -3.74 -14.66
C LYS A 84 -10.09 -2.60 -13.64
N PRO A 85 -10.79 -2.80 -12.49
CA PRO A 85 -10.91 -1.76 -11.48
C PRO A 85 -9.57 -1.35 -10.86
N PHE A 86 -8.69 -2.32 -10.58
CA PHE A 86 -7.37 -2.06 -10.02
C PHE A 86 -6.51 -1.26 -11.00
N LYS A 87 -6.36 -1.75 -12.24
CA LYS A 87 -5.59 -1.07 -13.30
C LYS A 87 -6.11 0.34 -13.57
N ARG A 88 -7.43 0.53 -13.57
CA ARG A 88 -8.07 1.81 -13.83
C ARG A 88 -7.64 2.91 -12.85
N TYR A 89 -7.52 2.58 -11.57
CA TYR A 89 -7.22 3.58 -10.54
C TYR A 89 -5.75 3.63 -10.18
N PHE A 90 -5.06 2.48 -10.12
CA PHE A 90 -3.73 2.41 -9.53
C PHE A 90 -2.63 2.11 -10.53
N GLY A 91 -2.97 1.70 -11.75
CA GLY A 91 -1.99 1.32 -12.76
C GLY A 91 -1.22 0.06 -12.39
N GLU A 92 -0.17 0.16 -11.59
CA GLU A 92 0.70 -0.94 -11.20
C GLU A 92 1.07 -0.88 -9.72
N VAL A 93 1.52 -2.01 -9.18
CA VAL A 93 2.07 -2.05 -7.83
C VAL A 93 3.47 -1.42 -7.84
N THR A 94 3.62 -0.38 -7.03
CA THR A 94 4.83 0.43 -6.90
C THR A 94 5.58 0.12 -5.60
N GLY A 95 6.78 0.68 -5.49
CA GLY A 95 7.62 0.59 -4.32
C GLY A 95 9.05 0.18 -4.61
N GLU A 96 9.89 0.21 -3.58
CA GLU A 96 11.28 -0.23 -3.69
C GLU A 96 11.40 -1.72 -4.05
N ARG A 97 12.45 -2.06 -4.81
CA ARG A 97 12.74 -3.42 -5.26
C ARG A 97 14.20 -3.78 -5.00
N LEU A 98 14.44 -5.08 -4.78
CA LEU A 98 15.77 -5.65 -4.75
C LEU A 98 16.33 -5.77 -6.18
N ALA A 99 17.64 -5.57 -6.33
CA ALA A 99 18.32 -5.83 -7.61
C ALA A 99 18.47 -7.32 -7.93
N ARG A 100 18.51 -8.17 -6.88
CA ARG A 100 18.72 -9.62 -6.98
C ARG A 100 17.54 -10.38 -6.39
N PRO A 101 17.30 -11.63 -6.83
CA PRO A 101 16.37 -12.55 -6.18
C PRO A 101 16.50 -12.54 -4.66
N PRO A 102 15.38 -12.45 -3.91
CA PRO A 102 15.42 -12.54 -2.45
C PRO A 102 15.93 -13.92 -2.01
N LYS A 103 16.64 -13.97 -0.88
CA LYS A 103 17.13 -15.23 -0.29
C LYS A 103 15.96 -16.19 -0.04
N GLY A 104 16.12 -17.44 -0.45
CA GLY A 104 15.13 -18.50 -0.26
C GLY A 104 14.13 -18.66 -1.40
N PHE A 105 14.30 -17.93 -2.51
CA PHE A 105 13.52 -18.09 -3.73
C PHE A 105 14.46 -18.39 -4.91
N LEU A 106 14.01 -19.26 -5.82
CA LEU A 106 14.79 -19.60 -7.01
C LEU A 106 14.74 -18.46 -8.02
N ALA A 107 15.81 -18.31 -8.81
CA ALA A 107 15.89 -17.24 -9.80
C ALA A 107 14.93 -17.44 -10.99
N ASP A 108 14.47 -18.66 -11.21
CA ASP A 108 13.50 -19.08 -12.24
C ASP A 108 12.06 -19.16 -11.72
N ASP A 109 11.80 -18.70 -10.48
CA ASP A 109 10.43 -18.58 -9.96
C ASP A 109 9.59 -17.69 -10.90
N PRO A 110 8.39 -18.14 -11.36
CA PRO A 110 7.57 -17.36 -12.28
C PRO A 110 7.17 -15.97 -11.78
N ALA A 111 7.15 -15.77 -10.45
CA ALA A 111 6.84 -14.50 -9.81
C ALA A 111 8.08 -13.68 -9.42
N ILE A 112 9.30 -14.08 -9.82
CA ILE A 112 10.54 -13.57 -9.23
C ILE A 112 10.67 -12.04 -9.24
N GLU A 113 10.20 -11.37 -10.31
CA GLU A 113 10.20 -9.91 -10.39
C GLU A 113 9.26 -9.24 -9.38
N THR A 114 8.12 -9.87 -9.10
CA THR A 114 7.23 -9.46 -8.01
C THR A 114 7.87 -9.73 -6.66
N LEU A 115 8.52 -10.89 -6.47
CA LEU A 115 9.15 -11.25 -5.21
C LEU A 115 10.30 -10.31 -4.83
N LYS A 116 10.94 -9.64 -5.80
CA LYS A 116 11.94 -8.59 -5.54
C LYS A 116 11.36 -7.35 -4.84
N GLN A 117 10.05 -7.12 -4.86
CA GLN A 117 9.44 -5.99 -4.16
C GLN A 117 9.75 -6.05 -2.66
N LYS A 118 10.13 -4.90 -2.09
CA LYS A 118 10.34 -4.71 -0.65
C LYS A 118 9.08 -4.17 0.05
N GLN A 119 8.20 -3.59 -0.73
CA GLN A 119 6.92 -3.01 -0.32
C GLN A 119 5.94 -3.14 -1.48
N PHE A 120 4.66 -3.24 -1.15
CA PHE A 120 3.59 -3.50 -2.11
C PHE A 120 2.59 -2.36 -2.01
N LEU A 121 2.75 -1.33 -2.85
CA LEU A 121 1.98 -0.09 -2.75
C LEU A 121 1.15 0.13 -4.00
N ALA A 122 -0.10 0.52 -3.82
CA ALA A 122 -0.98 0.93 -4.90
C ALA A 122 -1.69 2.22 -4.48
N GLY A 123 -1.59 3.26 -5.30
CA GLY A 123 -2.15 4.56 -4.97
C GLY A 123 -2.24 5.47 -6.18
N GLU A 124 -3.09 6.48 -6.04
CA GLU A 124 -3.36 7.50 -7.05
C GLU A 124 -3.32 8.86 -6.36
N THR A 125 -2.77 9.85 -7.05
CA THR A 125 -2.89 11.26 -6.67
C THR A 125 -4.02 11.89 -7.46
N LEU A 126 -4.95 12.49 -6.74
CA LEU A 126 -6.11 13.21 -7.25
C LEU A 126 -5.92 14.72 -7.06
N ASP A 127 -6.73 15.47 -7.78
CA ASP A 127 -6.88 16.90 -7.57
C ASP A 127 -7.36 17.19 -6.13
N PRO A 128 -6.63 18.01 -5.34
CA PRO A 128 -7.04 18.39 -4.00
C PRO A 128 -8.40 19.12 -3.95
N GLU A 129 -8.84 19.77 -5.04
CA GLU A 129 -10.18 20.40 -5.09
C GLU A 129 -11.32 19.41 -4.89
N LEU A 130 -11.10 18.12 -5.19
CA LEU A 130 -12.07 17.07 -4.91
C LEU A 130 -12.47 17.04 -3.44
N ALA A 131 -11.56 17.38 -2.52
CA ALA A 131 -11.82 17.42 -1.08
C ALA A 131 -12.81 18.51 -0.66
N LEU A 132 -13.00 19.53 -1.49
CA LEU A 132 -13.97 20.61 -1.26
C LEU A 132 -15.34 20.29 -1.85
N SER A 133 -15.50 19.12 -2.46
CA SER A 133 -16.72 18.71 -3.16
C SER A 133 -17.49 17.60 -2.42
N PRO A 134 -18.81 17.48 -2.63
CA PRO A 134 -19.59 16.37 -2.10
C PRO A 134 -19.22 15.01 -2.75
N LYS A 135 -18.40 15.02 -3.81
CA LYS A 135 -17.96 13.80 -4.50
C LYS A 135 -16.80 13.10 -3.80
N LEU A 136 -16.18 13.72 -2.79
CA LEU A 136 -15.02 13.16 -2.09
C LEU A 136 -15.26 11.73 -1.61
N LEU A 137 -16.27 11.52 -0.76
CA LEU A 137 -16.54 10.20 -0.19
C LEU A 137 -16.90 9.15 -1.25
N PRO A 138 -17.78 9.42 -2.23
CA PRO A 138 -18.03 8.50 -3.34
C PRO A 138 -16.77 8.11 -4.12
N GLU A 139 -15.89 9.08 -4.41
CA GLU A 139 -14.67 8.83 -5.19
C GLU A 139 -13.61 8.06 -4.41
N LEU A 140 -13.46 8.31 -3.11
CA LEU A 140 -12.62 7.51 -2.23
C LEU A 140 -13.16 6.08 -2.10
N SER A 141 -14.47 5.92 -1.95
CA SER A 141 -15.11 4.61 -1.78
C SER A 141 -14.89 3.70 -2.99
N LYS A 142 -15.03 4.22 -4.22
CA LYS A 142 -14.76 3.47 -5.45
C LYS A 142 -13.32 2.92 -5.49
N ARG A 143 -12.36 3.73 -5.07
CA ARG A 143 -10.92 3.38 -5.08
C ARG A 143 -10.61 2.36 -3.99
N PHE A 144 -11.12 2.56 -2.78
CA PHE A 144 -10.96 1.56 -1.72
C PHE A 144 -11.62 0.23 -2.05
N GLN A 145 -12.80 0.22 -2.68
CA GLN A 145 -13.40 -1.02 -3.17
C GLN A 145 -12.55 -1.72 -4.24
N ALA A 146 -11.98 -0.95 -5.18
CA ALA A 146 -11.08 -1.51 -6.19
C ALA A 146 -9.75 -2.03 -5.60
N LEU A 147 -9.33 -1.48 -4.46
CA LEU A 147 -8.10 -1.85 -3.77
C LEU A 147 -8.29 -3.03 -2.80
N ALA A 148 -9.51 -3.25 -2.31
CA ALA A 148 -9.81 -4.23 -1.27
C ALA A 148 -9.27 -5.64 -1.57
N PRO A 149 -9.47 -6.23 -2.77
CA PRO A 149 -8.96 -7.57 -3.06
C PRO A 149 -7.43 -7.69 -2.94
N PHE A 150 -6.72 -6.61 -3.25
CA PHE A 150 -5.26 -6.55 -3.12
C PHE A 150 -4.82 -6.50 -1.65
N LEU A 151 -5.49 -5.70 -0.80
CA LEU A 151 -5.17 -5.67 0.63
C LEU A 151 -5.54 -6.97 1.31
N ASP A 152 -6.69 -7.55 0.96
CA ASP A 152 -7.14 -8.82 1.51
C ASP A 152 -6.14 -9.93 1.16
N TYR A 153 -5.72 -10.00 -0.10
CA TYR A 153 -4.69 -10.95 -0.53
C TYR A 153 -3.39 -10.80 0.25
N LEU A 154 -2.85 -9.59 0.38
CA LEU A 154 -1.62 -9.34 1.13
C LEU A 154 -1.74 -9.65 2.62
N ASN A 155 -2.96 -9.63 3.17
CA ASN A 155 -3.24 -9.90 4.58
C ASN A 155 -3.54 -11.36 4.89
N GLN A 156 -3.88 -12.19 3.89
CA GLN A 156 -4.23 -13.60 4.07
C GLN A 156 -3.23 -14.40 4.92
N PRO A 157 -1.89 -14.25 4.78
CA PRO A 157 -0.92 -15.03 5.57
C PRO A 157 -0.97 -14.73 7.08
N PHE A 158 -1.64 -13.65 7.48
CA PHE A 158 -1.68 -13.17 8.86
C PHE A 158 -3.05 -13.41 9.52
N LEU A 159 -4.04 -13.89 8.76
CA LEU A 159 -5.44 -14.01 9.17
C LEU A 159 -5.86 -15.45 9.48
N GLY A 160 -4.94 -16.25 10.03
CA GLY A 160 -5.15 -17.67 10.38
C GLY A 160 -6.47 -17.98 11.07
#